data_AF-A0A9K3J8U2-F1
#
_entry.id   AF-A0A9K3J8U2-F1
#
_cell.length_a   1.000
_cell.length_b   1.000
_cell.length_c   1.000
_cell.angle_alpha   90.00
_cell.angle_beta   90.00
_cell.angle_gamma   90.00
#
_symmetry.space_group_name_H-M   'P 1'
#
loop_
_entity.id
_entity.type
_entity.pdbx_description
1 polymer ?
#
loop_
_entity_poly.entity_id
_entity_poly.type
_entity_poly.pdbx_seq_one_letter_code
_entity_poly.pdbx_strand_id
1 'polypeptide(L)'
;MQIISNWKFKSAKHQVVTSTYETRLSIATFVNPSPNWIIEPAKNLVNELEPTLYKASQNMVNELELTLYKATQNMVNVLEPALYKPIQYKDYLLHSNAFGDDTAALQNGLR
;
A
#
# COMPACT_ATOMS: atom_id res chain seq x y z
N MET A 1 0.42 2.43 4.44
CA MET A 1 -0.43 2.89 5.55
C MET A 1 0.30 3.70 6.61
N GLN A 2 1.40 3.21 7.21
CA GLN A 2 2.04 3.88 8.35
C GLN A 2 2.34 5.38 8.18
N ILE A 3 2.84 5.79 7.02
CA ILE A 3 3.11 7.21 6.72
C ILE A 3 1.81 8.01 6.66
N ILE A 4 0.85 7.58 5.83
CA ILE A 4 -0.42 8.29 5.59
C ILE A 4 -1.25 8.40 6.87
N SER A 5 -1.19 7.39 7.74
CA SER A 5 -1.90 7.41 9.02
C SER A 5 -1.15 8.13 10.14
N ASN A 6 -0.03 8.80 9.84
CA ASN A 6 0.82 9.44 10.84
C ASN A 6 1.16 8.49 12.02
N TRP A 7 1.65 7.28 11.73
CA TRP A 7 2.03 6.22 12.71
C TRP A 7 0.89 5.48 13.43
N LYS A 8 -0.39 5.84 13.24
CA LYS A 8 -1.50 5.09 13.84
C LYS A 8 -1.55 3.61 13.44
N PHE A 9 -1.28 3.30 12.17
CA PHE A 9 -1.07 1.92 11.70
C PHE A 9 0.41 1.62 11.53
N LYS A 10 0.87 0.45 11.99
CA LYS A 10 2.29 0.07 11.93
C LYS A 10 2.57 -0.91 10.79
N SER A 11 3.65 -0.67 10.06
CA SER A 11 4.20 -1.61 9.09
C SER A 11 5.10 -2.61 9.81
N ALA A 12 4.54 -3.74 10.21
CA ALA A 12 5.26 -4.75 10.98
C ALA A 12 6.27 -5.54 10.12
N LYS A 13 7.47 -5.76 10.68
CA LYS A 13 8.45 -6.68 10.10
C LYS A 13 7.91 -8.10 10.22
N HIS A 14 7.93 -8.83 9.12
CA HIS A 14 7.51 -10.22 9.05
C HIS A 14 8.57 -11.04 8.31
N GLN A 15 8.66 -12.34 8.61
CA GLN A 15 9.57 -13.26 7.95
C GLN A 15 8.86 -14.58 7.67
N VAL A 16 9.36 -15.28 6.66
CA VAL A 16 8.82 -16.55 6.21
C VAL A 16 9.92 -17.59 6.34
N VAL A 17 9.64 -18.68 7.06
CA VAL A 17 10.57 -19.80 7.21
C VAL A 17 10.34 -20.87 6.14
N THR A 18 11.40 -21.60 5.80
CA THR A 18 11.38 -22.73 4.87
C THR A 18 11.27 -24.05 5.63
N SER A 19 10.78 -25.10 4.95
CA SER A 19 10.66 -26.46 5.48
C SER A 19 11.29 -27.44 4.52
N THR A 20 12.01 -28.43 5.06
CA THR A 20 12.52 -29.58 4.29
C THR A 20 11.50 -30.72 4.19
N TYR A 21 10.39 -30.64 4.93
CA TYR A 21 9.40 -31.71 5.04
C TYR A 21 8.17 -31.48 4.17
N GLU A 22 7.77 -30.22 3.98
CA GLU A 22 6.56 -29.86 3.28
C GLU A 22 6.79 -28.67 2.35
N THR A 23 6.20 -28.74 1.16
CA THR A 23 6.18 -27.63 0.21
C THR A 23 5.06 -26.67 0.57
N ARG A 24 5.37 -25.37 0.65
CA ARG A 24 4.36 -24.33 0.84
C ARG A 24 4.30 -23.42 -0.38
N LEU A 25 3.09 -23.26 -0.93
CA LEU A 25 2.79 -22.26 -1.95
C LEU A 25 1.94 -21.14 -1.33
N SER A 26 2.30 -19.89 -1.62
CA SER A 26 1.55 -18.71 -1.17
C SER A 26 1.48 -17.68 -2.28
N ILE A 27 0.32 -17.06 -2.45
CA ILE A 27 0.11 -15.94 -3.37
C ILE A 27 -0.11 -14.69 -2.53
N ALA A 28 0.63 -13.62 -2.82
CA ALA A 28 0.49 -12.33 -2.16
C ALA A 28 -0.04 -11.28 -3.15
N THR A 29 -0.97 -10.45 -2.69
CA THR A 29 -1.48 -9.31 -3.44
C THR A 29 -1.17 -8.03 -2.66
N PHE A 30 -0.59 -7.05 -3.34
CA PHE A 30 -0.20 -5.77 -2.75
C PHE A 30 -1.05 -4.66 -3.34
N VAL A 31 -1.68 -3.87 -2.48
CA VAL A 31 -2.43 -2.68 -2.87
C VAL A 31 -1.55 -1.46 -2.57
N ASN A 32 -0.91 -0.94 -3.61
CA ASN A 32 0.11 0.10 -3.49
C ASN A 32 -0.35 1.43 -4.10
N PRO A 33 0.03 2.57 -3.51
CA PRO A 33 -0.13 3.87 -4.17
C PRO A 33 0.56 3.88 -5.54
N SER A 34 0.11 4.76 -6.44
CA SER A 34 0.80 4.95 -7.71
C SER A 34 2.24 5.43 -7.49
N PRO A 35 3.23 4.94 -8.26
CA PRO A 35 4.63 5.35 -8.13
C PRO A 35 4.88 6.87 -8.26
N ASN A 36 3.96 7.59 -8.89
CA ASN A 36 4.08 9.03 -9.11
C ASN A 36 3.46 9.88 -7.97
N TRP A 37 2.80 9.24 -7.01
CA TRP A 37 2.11 9.95 -5.94
C TRP A 37 3.06 10.42 -4.86
N ILE A 38 2.81 11.63 -4.35
CA ILE A 38 3.43 12.10 -3.12
C ILE A 38 2.72 11.41 -1.95
N ILE A 39 3.48 10.75 -1.10
CA ILE A 39 2.96 10.12 0.11
C ILE A 39 3.39 10.93 1.32
N GLU A 40 2.40 11.37 2.08
CA GLU A 40 2.53 12.17 3.30
C GLU A 40 1.42 11.83 4.29
N PRO A 41 1.54 12.22 5.57
CA PRO A 41 0.46 12.09 6.53
C PRO A 41 -0.83 12.78 6.04
N ALA A 42 -1.96 12.10 6.20
CA ALA A 42 -3.26 12.68 5.90
C ALA A 42 -3.49 13.91 6.77
N LYS A 43 -3.84 15.03 6.15
CA LYS A 43 -3.95 16.34 6.83
C LYS A 43 -4.92 16.32 8.01
N ASN A 44 -5.95 15.49 7.94
CA ASN A 44 -6.96 15.34 9.00
C ASN A 44 -6.41 14.58 10.24
N LEU A 45 -5.23 13.95 10.13
CA LEU A 45 -4.54 13.24 11.20
C LEU A 45 -3.32 14.01 11.72
N VAL A 46 -3.19 15.28 11.36
CA VAL A 46 -2.10 16.16 11.79
C VAL A 46 -2.68 17.43 12.39
N ASN A 47 -2.29 17.73 13.63
CA ASN A 47 -2.68 18.95 14.35
C ASN A 47 -1.62 19.32 15.40
N GLU A 48 -1.88 20.33 16.23
CA GLU A 48 -0.93 20.79 17.26
C GLU A 48 -0.61 19.73 18.32
N LEU A 49 -1.57 18.85 18.64
CA LEU A 49 -1.39 17.75 19.61
C LEU A 49 -0.80 16.50 18.96
N GLU A 50 -1.08 16.30 17.67
CA GLU A 50 -0.57 15.18 16.85
C GLU A 50 0.24 15.74 15.67
N PRO A 51 1.49 16.18 15.89
CA PRO A 51 2.31 16.77 14.83
C PRO A 51 2.70 15.74 13.77
N THR A 52 3.12 16.22 12.60
CA THR A 52 3.57 15.35 11.51
C THR A 52 4.84 14.58 11.90
N LEU A 53 4.80 13.25 11.76
CA LEU A 53 5.94 12.37 12.03
C LEU A 53 6.74 12.02 10.78
N TYR A 54 6.20 12.32 9.60
CA TYR A 54 6.79 11.95 8.32
C TYR A 54 6.83 13.14 7.36
N LYS A 55 7.89 13.18 6.55
CA LYS A 55 7.99 14.12 5.43
C LYS A 55 7.31 13.55 4.20
N ALA A 56 6.78 14.44 3.36
CA ALA A 56 6.29 14.08 2.04
C ALA A 56 7.40 13.44 1.19
N SER A 57 7.09 12.34 0.49
CA SER A 57 8.03 11.63 -0.37
C SER A 57 7.32 11.00 -1.57
N GLN A 58 7.91 11.12 -2.76
CA GLN A 58 7.46 10.41 -3.98
C GLN A 58 8.16 9.07 -4.18
N ASN A 59 9.35 8.90 -3.60
CA ASN A 59 10.22 7.75 -3.87
C ASN A 59 10.00 6.64 -2.84
N MET A 60 8.75 6.16 -2.74
CA MET A 60 8.39 5.11 -1.79
C MET A 60 8.75 3.71 -2.25
N VAL A 61 9.01 3.52 -3.55
CA VAL A 61 9.41 2.24 -4.13
C VAL A 61 10.89 2.29 -4.48
N ASN A 62 11.64 1.29 -4.01
CA ASN A 62 13.03 1.11 -4.46
C ASN A 62 13.05 0.53 -5.89
N GLU A 63 14.20 0.55 -6.55
CA GLU A 63 14.32 0.08 -7.94
C GLU A 63 13.89 -1.38 -8.14
N LEU A 64 14.08 -2.24 -7.13
CA LEU A 64 13.65 -3.65 -7.19
C LEU A 64 12.12 -3.77 -7.16
N GLU A 65 11.44 -3.01 -6.31
CA GLU A 65 9.98 -2.96 -6.27
C GLU A 65 9.39 -2.36 -7.54
N LEU A 66 10.03 -1.33 -8.10
CA LEU A 66 9.62 -0.75 -9.38
C LEU A 66 9.81 -1.74 -10.53
N THR A 67 10.88 -2.53 -10.49
CA THR A 67 11.14 -3.60 -11.47
C THR A 67 10.10 -4.71 -11.38
N LEU A 68 9.77 -5.15 -10.16
CA LEU A 68 8.72 -6.15 -9.92
C LEU A 68 7.35 -5.65 -10.38
N TYR A 69 7.02 -4.39 -10.10
CA TYR A 69 5.79 -3.75 -10.57
C TYR A 69 5.70 -3.75 -12.11
N LYS A 70 6.76 -3.34 -12.81
CA LYS A 70 6.78 -3.35 -14.28
C LYS A 70 6.70 -4.76 -14.85
N ALA A 71 7.42 -5.72 -14.24
CA ALA A 71 7.39 -7.12 -14.65
C ALA A 71 5.98 -7.72 -14.50
N THR A 72 5.28 -7.46 -13.39
CA THR A 72 3.91 -7.95 -13.19
C THR A 72 2.92 -7.36 -14.19
N GLN A 73 3.01 -6.06 -14.51
CA GLN A 73 2.19 -5.46 -15.57
C GLN A 73 2.45 -6.09 -16.95
N ASN A 74 3.70 -6.45 -17.24
CA ASN A 74 4.08 -7.10 -18.49
C ASN A 74 3.77 -8.61 -18.55
N MET A 75 3.52 -9.27 -17.42
CA MET A 75 3.10 -10.68 -17.39
C MET A 75 1.60 -10.85 -17.65
N VAL A 76 0.80 -9.80 -17.44
CA VAL A 76 -0.62 -9.77 -17.85
C VAL A 76 -0.67 -9.47 -19.35
N ASN A 77 -0.63 -10.53 -20.16
CA ASN A 77 -0.63 -10.43 -21.63
C ASN A 77 -2.03 -10.54 -22.22
N VAL A 78 -2.22 -10.02 -23.45
CA VAL A 78 -3.48 -10.07 -24.21
C VAL A 78 -4.06 -11.49 -24.37
N LEU A 79 -3.21 -12.52 -24.28
CA LEU A 79 -3.58 -13.93 -24.41
C LEU A 79 -4.14 -14.55 -23.10
N GLU A 80 -3.77 -13.99 -21.95
CA GLU A 80 -4.28 -14.40 -20.62
C GLU A 80 -4.64 -13.14 -19.83
N PRO A 81 -5.77 -12.51 -20.18
CA PRO A 81 -6.19 -11.27 -19.52
C PRO A 81 -6.38 -11.50 -18.03
N ALA A 82 -6.05 -10.49 -17.22
CA ALA A 82 -6.29 -10.54 -15.79
C ALA A 82 -7.78 -10.86 -15.54
N LEU A 83 -8.03 -12.02 -14.90
CA LEU A 83 -9.38 -12.45 -14.52
C LEU A 83 -10.05 -11.48 -13.54
N TYR A 84 -9.24 -10.68 -12.85
CA TYR A 84 -9.69 -9.69 -11.88
C TYR A 84 -9.16 -8.31 -12.24
N LYS A 85 -10.03 -7.30 -12.12
CA LYS A 85 -9.60 -5.91 -12.24
C LYS A 85 -8.63 -5.58 -11.08
N PRO A 86 -7.46 -4.99 -11.36
CA PRO A 86 -6.56 -4.58 -10.29
C PRO A 86 -7.25 -3.53 -9.42
N ILE A 87 -7.22 -3.74 -8.11
CA ILE A 87 -7.75 -2.79 -7.13
C ILE A 87 -6.71 -1.67 -6.99
N GLN A 88 -7.08 -0.45 -7.38
CA GLN A 88 -6.24 0.71 -7.17
C GLN A 88 -6.23 1.08 -5.69
N TYR A 89 -5.10 1.57 -5.19
CA TYR A 89 -4.98 2.00 -3.79
C TYR A 89 -5.98 3.08 -3.41
N LYS A 90 -6.30 4.00 -4.34
CA LYS A 90 -7.35 4.99 -4.16
C LYS A 90 -8.70 4.33 -3.90
N ASP A 91 -9.07 3.37 -4.75
CA ASP A 91 -10.34 2.67 -4.67
C ASP A 91 -10.42 1.82 -3.41
N TYR A 92 -9.33 1.15 -3.05
CA TYR A 92 -9.25 0.39 -1.80
C TYR A 92 -9.52 1.28 -0.59
N LEU A 93 -8.83 2.41 -0.48
CA LEU A 93 -9.04 3.30 0.66
C LEU A 93 -10.43 3.91 0.68
N LEU A 94 -10.93 4.38 -0.47
CA LEU A 94 -12.25 5.01 -0.58
C LEU A 94 -13.41 4.08 -0.20
N HIS A 95 -13.29 2.78 -0.48
CA HIS A 95 -14.37 1.82 -0.22
C HIS A 95 -14.14 0.93 1.01
N SER A 96 -12.96 1.01 1.64
CA SER A 96 -12.62 0.19 2.80
C SER A 96 -13.06 0.86 4.11
N ASN A 97 -13.73 0.08 4.96
CA ASN A 97 -14.00 0.40 6.37
C ASN A 97 -13.00 -0.28 7.32
N ALA A 98 -11.84 -0.71 6.82
CA ALA A 98 -10.89 -1.51 7.59
C ALA A 98 -10.07 -0.71 8.63
N PHE A 99 -10.27 0.61 8.74
CA PHE A 99 -9.43 1.48 9.58
C PHE A 99 -10.15 2.04 10.82
N GLY A 100 -11.33 1.51 11.16
CA GLY A 100 -12.08 1.94 12.33
C GLY A 100 -12.34 3.45 12.32
N ASP A 101 -12.10 4.10 13.46
CA ASP A 101 -12.33 5.55 13.66
C ASP A 101 -11.50 6.44 12.72
N ASP A 102 -10.35 5.95 12.24
CA ASP A 102 -9.48 6.69 11.32
C ASP A 102 -9.91 6.58 9.84
N THR A 103 -10.92 5.77 9.52
CA THR A 103 -11.38 5.51 8.14
C THR A 103 -11.71 6.81 7.40
N ALA A 104 -12.58 7.64 7.99
CA ALA A 104 -13.01 8.89 7.36
C ALA A 104 -11.84 9.87 7.17
N ALA A 105 -10.91 9.94 8.12
CA ALA A 105 -9.74 10.81 8.03
C ALA A 105 -8.81 10.37 6.89
N LEU A 106 -8.59 9.06 6.74
CA LEU A 106 -7.77 8.50 5.66
C LEU A 106 -8.41 8.67 4.29
N GLN A 107 -9.72 8.46 4.17
CA GLN A 107 -10.47 8.66 2.92
C GLN A 107 -10.43 10.12 2.47
N ASN A 108 -10.62 11.06 3.40
CA ASN A 108 -10.55 12.50 3.13
C ASN A 108 -9.13 12.99 2.83
N GLY A 109 -8.10 12.22 3.22
CA GLY A 109 -6.71 12.48 2.91
C GLY A 109 -6.32 12.24 1.43
N LEU A 110 -7.18 11.56 0.66
CA LEU A 110 -6.97 11.30 -0.77
C LEU A 110 -7.38 12.51 -1.62
N ARG A 111 -6.52 13.52 -1.66
CA ARG A 111 -6.63 14.61 -2.65
C ARG A 111 -5.80 14.29 -3.88
#